data_AF-A0A239H4V3-F1
#
_entry.id   AF-A0A239H4V3-F1
#
_cell.length_a   1.000
_cell.length_b   1.000
_cell.length_c   1.000
_cell.angle_alpha   90.00
_cell.angle_beta   90.00
_cell.angle_gamma   90.00
#
_symmetry.space_group_name_H-M   'P 1'
#
loop_
_entity.id
_entity.type
_entity.pdbx_description
1 polymer ?
#
loop_
_entity_poly.entity_id
_entity_poly.type
_entity_poly.pdbx_seq_one_letter_code
_entity_poly.pdbx_strand_id
1 'polypeptide(L)'
;MRSRRLSLLLALATLVREARITNAEEVVLGRAVDLLDERLAHDPTVVDVLRILEQGPDELRSATRTDSADSYRAQTRDLVFTLDLLISGSLAGVFDSPTTRPLNLDAPAISVDISRVRAAGDKLLTAAMLCTWAYAFGMVDAATALADLGAAPRRSYLGVMDELWRALRGAPGLVEHADALTRLNRAKGMASIMITHSLADLDALATEEDRAKAKGFADRSAITVLAGLPPRELARVHEITPLTGPEQRLVTSWSAPDSWQPGARHPGRGKYLIKTGERLGIPVELSLVGPETELYDTDPTFDLPHGRNRCEEAVR
;
A
#
# COMPACT_ATOMS: atom_id res chain seq x y z
N MET A 1 -4.71 -7.54 15.57
CA MET A 1 -4.91 -8.13 14.22
C MET A 1 -6.30 -7.84 13.65
N ARG A 2 -7.38 -8.05 14.42
CA ARG A 2 -8.78 -7.71 14.04
C ARG A 2 -8.95 -6.38 13.29
N SER A 3 -8.51 -5.26 13.87
CA SER A 3 -8.69 -3.93 13.27
C SER A 3 -8.09 -3.82 11.86
N ARG A 4 -6.91 -4.42 11.59
CA ARG A 4 -6.30 -4.40 10.25
C ARG A 4 -7.07 -5.27 9.26
N ARG A 5 -7.54 -6.45 9.68
CA ARG A 5 -8.38 -7.34 8.86
C ARG A 5 -9.65 -6.62 8.41
N LEU A 6 -10.35 -5.99 9.37
CA LEU A 6 -11.55 -5.22 9.08
C LEU A 6 -11.25 -4.02 8.18
N SER A 7 -10.20 -3.23 8.46
CA SER A 7 -9.81 -2.09 7.61
C SER A 7 -9.51 -2.52 6.17
N LEU A 8 -8.82 -3.66 5.97
CA LEU A 8 -8.57 -4.19 4.64
C LEU A 8 -9.87 -4.62 3.94
N LEU A 9 -10.74 -5.35 4.64
CA LEU A 9 -12.02 -5.81 4.09
C LEU A 9 -12.90 -4.62 3.67
N LEU A 10 -12.97 -3.57 4.49
CA LEU A 10 -13.69 -2.32 4.19
C LEU A 10 -13.07 -1.60 2.98
N ALA A 11 -11.73 -1.57 2.89
CA ALA A 11 -11.02 -0.97 1.76
C ALA A 11 -11.34 -1.69 0.44
N LEU A 12 -11.29 -3.02 0.44
CA LEU A 12 -11.61 -3.85 -0.73
C LEU A 12 -13.08 -3.71 -1.13
N ALA A 13 -14.00 -3.75 -0.17
CA ALA A 13 -15.42 -3.56 -0.43
C ALA A 13 -15.73 -2.17 -1.01
N THR A 14 -15.11 -1.11 -0.45
CA THR A 14 -15.22 0.26 -0.98
C THR A 14 -14.66 0.36 -2.40
N LEU A 15 -13.54 -0.31 -2.67
CA LEU A 15 -12.89 -0.30 -3.98
C LEU A 15 -13.74 -0.94 -5.08
N VAL A 16 -14.35 -2.11 -4.84
CA VAL A 16 -15.17 -2.76 -5.87
C VAL A 16 -16.53 -2.13 -6.05
N ARG A 17 -17.15 -1.66 -4.95
CA ARG A 17 -18.46 -1.01 -4.98
C ARG A 17 -18.41 0.44 -5.46
N GLU A 18 -17.25 1.09 -5.36
CA GLU A 18 -17.06 2.52 -5.65
C GLU A 18 -17.97 3.44 -4.82
N ALA A 19 -18.41 2.97 -3.66
CA ALA A 19 -19.27 3.70 -2.74
C ALA A 19 -18.88 3.42 -1.28
N ARG A 20 -19.19 4.37 -0.39
CA ARG A 20 -18.86 4.30 1.04
C ARG A 20 -19.61 3.16 1.74
N ILE A 21 -18.91 2.44 2.62
CA ILE A 21 -19.53 1.45 3.52
C ILE A 21 -20.30 2.23 4.58
N THR A 22 -21.55 1.87 4.82
CA THR A 22 -22.36 2.50 5.85
C THR A 22 -21.92 2.03 7.23
N ASN A 23 -22.18 2.83 8.27
CA ASN A 23 -21.87 2.44 9.66
C ASN A 23 -22.54 1.10 10.05
N ALA A 24 -23.74 0.83 9.54
CA ALA A 24 -24.44 -0.42 9.79
C ALA A 24 -23.71 -1.61 9.14
N GLU A 25 -23.31 -1.49 7.87
CA GLU A 25 -22.52 -2.50 7.17
C GLU A 25 -21.17 -2.73 7.85
N GLU A 26 -20.50 -1.68 8.31
CA GLU A 26 -19.23 -1.79 9.03
C GLU A 26 -19.38 -2.57 10.35
N VAL A 27 -20.43 -2.29 11.13
CA VAL A 27 -20.75 -3.05 12.35
C VAL A 27 -20.99 -4.52 12.04
N VAL A 28 -21.75 -4.81 10.99
CA VAL A 28 -22.05 -6.18 10.55
C VAL A 28 -20.80 -6.92 10.09
N LEU A 29 -19.95 -6.29 9.26
CA LEU A 29 -18.67 -6.85 8.84
C LEU A 29 -17.73 -7.09 10.01
N GLY A 30 -17.65 -6.14 10.95
CA GLY A 30 -16.85 -6.29 12.16
C GLY A 30 -17.29 -7.49 12.99
N ARG A 31 -18.61 -7.67 13.16
CA ARG A 31 -19.17 -8.82 13.87
C ARG A 31 -18.97 -10.14 13.12
N ALA A 32 -19.02 -10.11 11.79
CA ALA A 32 -18.77 -11.30 10.97
C ALA A 32 -17.31 -11.77 11.11
N VAL A 33 -16.35 -10.84 11.08
CA VAL A 33 -14.94 -11.14 11.31
C VAL A 33 -14.71 -11.73 12.72
N ASP A 34 -15.33 -11.15 13.75
CA ASP A 34 -15.23 -11.68 15.12
C ASP A 34 -15.75 -13.10 15.24
N LEU A 35 -16.92 -13.36 14.66
CA LEU A 35 -17.56 -14.66 14.70
C LEU A 35 -16.75 -15.72 13.96
N LEU A 36 -16.11 -15.34 12.85
CA LEU A 36 -15.24 -16.23 12.09
C LEU A 36 -13.93 -16.51 12.84
N ASP A 37 -13.33 -15.49 13.47
CA ASP A 37 -12.13 -15.66 14.30
C ASP A 37 -12.40 -16.61 15.49
N GLU A 38 -13.63 -16.66 16.02
CA GLU A 38 -14.04 -17.60 17.08
C GLU A 38 -14.32 -19.02 16.56
N ARG A 39 -14.91 -19.15 15.37
CA ARG A 39 -15.39 -20.44 14.83
C ARG A 39 -14.37 -21.20 14.00
N LEU A 40 -13.44 -20.50 13.35
CA LEU A 40 -12.47 -21.09 12.46
C LEU A 40 -11.13 -21.29 13.14
N ALA A 41 -10.52 -22.46 12.92
CA ALA A 41 -9.14 -22.73 13.35
C ALA A 41 -8.09 -22.19 12.36
N HIS A 42 -8.52 -21.55 11.28
CA HIS A 42 -7.69 -20.98 10.23
C HIS A 42 -8.05 -19.52 9.99
N ASP A 43 -7.19 -18.81 9.25
CA ASP A 43 -7.47 -17.43 8.87
C ASP A 43 -8.72 -17.37 7.96
N PRO A 44 -9.69 -16.47 8.26
CA PRO A 44 -10.91 -16.34 7.47
C PRO A 44 -10.64 -15.73 6.10
N THR A 45 -11.37 -16.20 5.08
CA THR A 45 -11.35 -15.66 3.72
C THR A 45 -12.57 -14.78 3.43
N VAL A 46 -12.56 -14.03 2.33
CA VAL A 46 -13.73 -13.27 1.87
C VAL A 46 -14.92 -14.21 1.59
N VAL A 47 -14.65 -15.44 1.12
CA VAL A 47 -15.66 -16.49 0.91
C VAL A 47 -16.32 -16.90 2.23
N ASP A 48 -15.55 -17.00 3.31
CA ASP A 48 -16.10 -17.32 4.63
C ASP A 48 -16.97 -16.17 5.17
N VAL A 49 -16.58 -14.91 4.94
CA VAL A 49 -17.37 -13.73 5.31
C VAL A 49 -18.69 -13.69 4.52
N LEU A 50 -18.66 -13.93 3.22
CA LEU A 50 -19.87 -14.01 2.42
C LEU A 50 -20.80 -15.12 2.93
N ARG A 51 -20.25 -16.32 3.14
CA ARG A 51 -21.02 -17.47 3.61
C ARG A 51 -21.67 -17.24 4.98
N ILE A 52 -20.96 -16.67 5.95
CA ILE A 52 -21.53 -16.44 7.29
C ILE A 52 -22.62 -15.35 7.26
N LEU A 53 -22.49 -14.36 6.36
CA LEU A 53 -23.55 -13.37 6.13
C LEU A 53 -24.79 -13.99 5.50
N GLU A 54 -24.64 -14.88 4.51
CA GLU A 54 -25.79 -15.56 3.92
C GLU A 54 -26.51 -16.49 4.91
N GLN A 55 -25.76 -17.15 5.80
CA GLN A 55 -26.32 -17.97 6.87
C GLN A 55 -27.08 -17.13 7.91
N GLY A 56 -26.62 -15.90 8.16
CA GLY A 56 -27.23 -14.95 9.08
C GLY A 56 -27.49 -15.49 10.48
N PRO A 57 -26.50 -16.01 11.22
CA PRO A 57 -26.64 -16.47 12.61
C PRO A 57 -27.15 -15.37 13.55
N ASP A 58 -27.63 -15.76 14.74
CA ASP A 58 -28.27 -14.84 15.71
C ASP A 58 -27.39 -13.65 16.09
N GLU A 59 -26.08 -13.86 16.21
CA GLU A 59 -25.12 -12.82 16.53
C GLU A 59 -25.05 -11.73 15.44
N LEU A 60 -25.23 -12.10 14.17
CA LEU A 60 -25.28 -11.19 13.03
C LEU A 60 -26.67 -10.55 12.87
N ARG A 61 -27.76 -11.29 13.11
CA ARG A 61 -29.12 -10.72 13.15
C ARG A 61 -29.29 -9.69 14.27
N SER A 62 -28.64 -9.92 15.40
CA SER A 62 -28.59 -8.96 16.50
C SER A 62 -27.80 -7.71 16.11
N ALA A 63 -26.70 -7.85 15.37
CA ALA A 63 -25.88 -6.72 14.91
C ALA A 63 -26.61 -5.81 13.93
N THR A 64 -27.48 -6.36 13.08
CA THR A 64 -28.35 -5.58 12.19
C THR A 64 -29.53 -4.92 12.92
N ARG A 65 -29.81 -5.31 14.18
CA ARG A 65 -30.97 -4.88 14.98
C ARG A 65 -32.30 -5.22 14.30
N THR A 66 -32.39 -6.42 13.75
CA THR A 66 -33.56 -6.91 13.00
C THR A 66 -34.24 -8.07 13.71
N ASP A 67 -35.57 -8.08 13.70
CA ASP A 67 -36.37 -9.08 14.41
C ASP A 67 -36.75 -10.30 13.56
N SER A 68 -36.47 -10.28 12.24
CA SER A 68 -36.81 -11.36 11.31
C SER A 68 -35.71 -11.65 10.28
N ALA A 69 -35.72 -12.88 9.75
CA ALA A 69 -34.77 -13.30 8.71
C ALA A 69 -34.94 -12.51 7.40
N ASP A 70 -36.16 -12.11 7.04
CA ASP A 70 -36.41 -11.26 5.87
C ASP A 70 -35.82 -9.86 6.03
N SER A 71 -35.98 -9.27 7.22
CA SER A 71 -35.42 -7.95 7.51
C SER A 71 -33.89 -7.98 7.51
N TYR A 72 -33.29 -9.05 8.06
CA TYR A 72 -31.85 -9.27 8.00
C TYR A 72 -31.33 -9.35 6.55
N ARG A 73 -31.98 -10.17 5.71
CA ARG A 73 -31.62 -10.31 4.29
C ARG A 73 -31.72 -8.98 3.56
N ALA A 74 -32.79 -8.21 3.81
CA ALA A 74 -32.96 -6.91 3.18
C ALA A 74 -31.83 -5.93 3.56
N GLN A 75 -31.38 -5.93 4.81
CA GLN A 75 -30.34 -5.03 5.31
C GLN A 75 -28.91 -5.44 4.91
N THR A 76 -28.69 -6.73 4.62
CA THR A 76 -27.37 -7.25 4.23
C THR A 76 -27.20 -7.48 2.73
N ARG A 77 -28.27 -7.36 1.95
CA ARG A 77 -28.29 -7.65 0.50
C ARG A 77 -27.18 -6.94 -0.28
N ASP A 78 -27.02 -5.64 -0.07
CA ASP A 78 -26.06 -4.85 -0.85
C ASP A 78 -24.61 -5.21 -0.47
N LEU A 79 -24.39 -5.59 0.79
CA LEU A 79 -23.12 -6.12 1.27
C LEU A 79 -22.81 -7.50 0.68
N VAL A 80 -23.82 -8.39 0.59
CA VAL A 80 -23.70 -9.70 -0.06
C VAL A 80 -23.26 -9.54 -1.51
N PHE A 81 -23.90 -8.66 -2.29
CA PHE A 81 -23.47 -8.38 -3.67
C PHE A 81 -22.05 -7.80 -3.75
N THR A 82 -21.68 -6.95 -2.79
CA THR A 82 -20.33 -6.36 -2.74
C THR A 82 -19.26 -7.41 -2.50
N LEU A 83 -19.51 -8.35 -1.58
CA LEU A 83 -18.58 -9.45 -1.28
C LEU A 83 -18.55 -10.48 -2.40
N ASP A 84 -19.69 -10.77 -3.03
CA ASP A 84 -19.73 -11.62 -4.22
C ASP A 84 -18.87 -11.01 -5.34
N LEU A 85 -18.96 -9.69 -5.57
CA LEU A 85 -18.14 -9.01 -6.58
C LEU A 85 -16.63 -9.09 -6.31
N LEU A 86 -16.20 -9.19 -5.04
CA LEU A 86 -14.79 -9.45 -4.70
C LEU A 86 -14.33 -10.85 -5.14
N ILE A 87 -15.24 -11.83 -5.14
CA ILE A 87 -14.96 -13.24 -5.40
C ILE A 87 -15.16 -13.57 -6.89
N SER A 88 -16.21 -13.05 -7.52
CA SER A 88 -16.65 -13.39 -8.88
C SER A 88 -16.31 -12.31 -9.92
N GLY A 89 -15.97 -11.09 -9.47
CA GLY A 89 -15.74 -9.94 -10.33
C GLY A 89 -14.31 -9.76 -10.83
N SER A 90 -13.89 -8.51 -11.01
CA SER A 90 -12.56 -8.17 -11.55
C SER A 90 -11.38 -8.57 -10.66
N LEU A 91 -11.65 -9.03 -9.43
CA LEU A 91 -10.64 -9.50 -8.47
C LEU A 91 -10.66 -11.02 -8.26
N ALA A 92 -11.47 -11.75 -9.03
CA ALA A 92 -11.63 -13.21 -8.91
C ALA A 92 -10.28 -13.94 -9.00
N GLY A 93 -10.11 -14.98 -8.19
CA GLY A 93 -8.89 -15.80 -8.12
C GLY A 93 -7.71 -15.18 -7.37
N VAL A 94 -7.84 -13.95 -6.85
CA VAL A 94 -6.73 -13.26 -6.15
C VAL A 94 -6.92 -13.24 -4.63
N PHE A 95 -8.15 -13.07 -4.15
CA PHE A 95 -8.45 -12.90 -2.72
C PHE A 95 -9.51 -13.87 -2.18
N ASP A 96 -9.87 -14.87 -2.97
CA ASP A 96 -10.94 -15.83 -2.70
C ASP A 96 -10.44 -17.16 -2.09
N SER A 97 -9.14 -17.26 -1.80
CA SER A 97 -8.51 -18.47 -1.28
C SER A 97 -7.48 -18.17 -0.19
N PRO A 98 -7.13 -19.15 0.67
CA PRO A 98 -6.04 -19.00 1.63
C PRO A 98 -4.72 -18.60 0.98
N THR A 99 -3.88 -17.88 1.73
CA THR A 99 -2.55 -17.47 1.28
C THR A 99 -1.71 -18.70 0.93
N THR A 100 -1.26 -18.80 -0.32
CA THR A 100 -0.50 -19.97 -0.81
C THR A 100 1.01 -19.88 -0.51
N ARG A 101 1.56 -18.67 -0.42
CA ARG A 101 2.97 -18.40 -0.13
C ARG A 101 3.09 -17.30 0.92
N PRO A 102 3.22 -17.66 2.20
CA PRO A 102 3.39 -16.70 3.28
C PRO A 102 4.69 -15.88 3.14
N LEU A 103 4.70 -14.65 3.65
CA LEU A 103 5.92 -13.85 3.71
C LEU A 103 6.90 -14.46 4.72
N ASN A 104 8.14 -14.68 4.31
CA ASN A 104 9.21 -15.15 5.19
C ASN A 104 9.91 -13.97 5.88
N LEU A 105 9.49 -13.64 7.10
CA LEU A 105 10.09 -12.56 7.89
C LEU A 105 11.52 -12.84 8.40
N ASP A 106 12.04 -14.07 8.20
CA ASP A 106 13.46 -14.41 8.44
C ASP A 106 14.37 -14.05 7.27
N ALA A 107 13.81 -13.76 6.10
CA ALA A 107 14.59 -13.29 4.96
C ALA A 107 15.14 -11.87 5.24
N PRO A 108 16.37 -11.55 4.79
CA PRO A 108 16.96 -10.22 4.97
C PRO A 108 16.19 -9.12 4.20
N ALA A 109 15.53 -9.49 3.11
CA ALA A 109 14.66 -8.63 2.32
C ALA A 109 13.54 -9.45 1.69
N ILE A 110 12.38 -8.84 1.51
CA ILE A 110 11.20 -9.43 0.87
C ILE A 110 10.70 -8.44 -0.17
N SER A 111 10.61 -8.87 -1.43
CA SER A 111 9.99 -8.11 -2.50
C SER A 111 8.74 -8.83 -2.97
N VAL A 112 7.61 -8.11 -3.01
CA VAL A 112 6.35 -8.61 -3.54
C VAL A 112 6.14 -7.97 -4.90
N ASP A 113 6.42 -8.72 -5.96
CA ASP A 113 6.28 -8.24 -7.33
C ASP A 113 4.82 -8.26 -7.78
N ILE A 114 4.25 -7.07 -7.97
CA ILE A 114 2.89 -6.85 -8.47
C ILE A 114 2.88 -6.38 -9.94
N SER A 115 4.00 -6.43 -10.65
CA SER A 115 4.14 -5.95 -12.03
C SER A 115 3.14 -6.63 -12.99
N ARG A 116 2.92 -7.94 -12.83
CA ARG A 116 1.98 -8.71 -13.65
C ARG A 116 0.53 -8.31 -13.44
N VAL A 117 0.20 -7.79 -12.25
CA VAL A 117 -1.14 -7.32 -11.92
C VAL A 117 -1.47 -6.02 -12.63
N ARG A 118 -0.46 -5.19 -12.93
CA ARG A 118 -0.65 -3.89 -13.60
C ARG A 118 -1.37 -4.02 -14.95
N ALA A 119 -1.17 -5.12 -15.68
CA ALA A 119 -1.82 -5.37 -16.97
C ALA A 119 -3.32 -5.68 -16.85
N ALA A 120 -3.79 -6.09 -15.66
CA ALA A 120 -5.16 -6.53 -15.43
C ALA A 120 -6.12 -5.39 -14.99
N GLY A 121 -5.60 -4.19 -14.73
CA GLY A 121 -6.38 -2.98 -14.48
C GLY A 121 -6.18 -2.34 -13.10
N ASP A 122 -6.59 -1.08 -12.99
CA ASP A 122 -6.29 -0.22 -11.83
C ASP A 122 -6.91 -0.72 -10.51
N LYS A 123 -8.12 -1.29 -10.56
CA LYS A 123 -8.77 -1.87 -9.37
C LYS A 123 -7.96 -3.04 -8.80
N LEU A 124 -7.50 -3.97 -9.66
CA LEU A 124 -6.74 -5.12 -9.18
C LEU A 124 -5.37 -4.69 -8.65
N LEU A 125 -4.72 -3.73 -9.30
CA LEU A 125 -3.47 -3.15 -8.82
C LEU A 125 -3.64 -2.52 -7.43
N THR A 126 -4.67 -1.69 -7.25
CA THR A 126 -5.01 -1.06 -5.97
C THR A 126 -5.26 -2.10 -4.88
N ALA A 127 -6.09 -3.11 -5.17
CA ALA A 127 -6.37 -4.19 -4.23
C ALA A 127 -5.09 -4.95 -3.84
N ALA A 128 -4.26 -5.31 -4.81
CA ALA A 128 -3.00 -6.01 -4.57
C ALA A 128 -2.05 -5.20 -3.68
N MET A 129 -1.93 -3.89 -3.89
CA MET A 129 -1.11 -3.01 -3.04
C MET A 129 -1.63 -2.98 -1.60
N LEU A 130 -2.93 -2.74 -1.41
CA LEU A 130 -3.54 -2.70 -0.07
C LEU A 130 -3.42 -4.02 0.67
N CYS A 131 -3.68 -5.14 -0.01
CA CYS A 131 -3.53 -6.49 0.55
C CYS A 131 -2.08 -6.78 0.94
N THR A 132 -1.12 -6.43 0.07
CA THR A 132 0.31 -6.64 0.34
C THR A 132 0.75 -5.88 1.59
N TRP A 133 0.38 -4.61 1.72
CA TRP A 133 0.72 -3.81 2.90
C TRP A 133 0.02 -4.32 4.15
N ALA A 134 -1.29 -4.59 4.08
CA ALA A 134 -2.03 -5.09 5.22
C ALA A 134 -1.50 -6.44 5.71
N TYR A 135 -1.13 -7.33 4.79
CA TYR A 135 -0.54 -8.64 5.11
C TYR A 135 0.85 -8.49 5.73
N ALA A 136 1.75 -7.70 5.12
CA ALA A 136 3.09 -7.46 5.65
C ALA A 136 3.04 -6.82 7.05
N PHE A 137 2.18 -5.80 7.25
CA PHE A 137 2.04 -5.14 8.54
C PHE A 137 1.38 -6.06 9.58
N GLY A 138 0.44 -6.92 9.16
CA GLY A 138 -0.13 -7.96 10.01
C GLY A 138 0.90 -8.99 10.49
N MET A 139 1.78 -9.42 9.60
CA MET A 139 2.89 -10.32 9.94
C MET A 139 3.89 -9.66 10.90
N VAL A 140 4.23 -8.40 10.67
CA VAL A 140 5.10 -7.62 11.59
C VAL A 140 4.45 -7.43 12.96
N ASP A 141 3.15 -7.15 13.01
CA ASP A 141 2.38 -7.07 14.25
C ASP A 141 2.45 -8.40 15.03
N ALA A 142 2.25 -9.53 14.35
CA ALA A 142 2.31 -10.86 14.96
C ALA A 142 3.72 -11.19 15.46
N ALA A 143 4.75 -10.92 14.66
CA ALA A 143 6.15 -11.12 15.06
C ALA A 143 6.53 -10.24 16.26
N THR A 144 6.04 -9.01 16.32
CA THR A 144 6.25 -8.11 17.47
C THR A 144 5.58 -8.66 18.72
N ALA A 145 4.33 -9.12 18.63
CA ALA A 145 3.63 -9.72 19.76
C ALA A 145 4.33 -10.99 20.29
N LEU A 146 4.86 -11.83 19.39
CA LEU A 146 5.67 -13.00 19.78
C LEU A 146 6.97 -12.58 20.48
N ALA A 147 7.61 -11.51 20.00
CA ALA A 147 8.82 -10.99 20.63
C ALA A 147 8.55 -10.40 22.03
N ASP A 148 7.43 -9.70 22.22
CA ASP A 148 7.03 -9.15 23.51
C ASP A 148 6.75 -10.27 24.54
N LEU A 149 6.32 -11.46 24.08
CA LEU A 149 6.14 -12.66 24.91
C LEU A 149 7.44 -13.48 25.07
N GLY A 150 8.56 -13.07 24.47
CA GLY A 150 9.82 -13.81 24.49
C GLY A 150 9.83 -15.09 23.63
N ALA A 151 8.79 -15.30 22.81
CA ALA A 151 8.67 -16.47 21.94
C ALA A 151 9.39 -16.31 20.59
N ALA A 152 9.86 -15.10 20.27
CA ALA A 152 10.61 -14.79 19.05
C ALA A 152 11.63 -13.66 19.31
N PRO A 153 12.67 -13.50 18.49
CA PRO A 153 13.59 -12.37 18.62
C PRO A 153 12.91 -11.05 18.23
N ARG A 154 13.21 -9.98 18.97
CA ARG A 154 12.83 -8.61 18.63
C ARG A 154 13.57 -8.19 17.35
N ARG A 155 12.83 -7.69 16.35
CA ARG A 155 13.37 -7.16 15.09
C ARG A 155 12.83 -5.77 14.79
N SER A 156 13.58 -5.02 13.98
CA SER A 156 13.13 -3.78 13.37
C SER A 156 12.84 -4.02 11.90
N TYR A 157 11.74 -3.47 11.42
CA TYR A 157 11.29 -3.66 10.03
C TYR A 157 11.27 -2.32 9.29
N LEU A 158 11.58 -2.35 8.00
CA LEU A 158 11.50 -1.20 7.11
C LEU A 158 10.56 -1.55 5.95
N GLY A 159 9.37 -0.97 5.94
CA GLY A 159 8.43 -1.11 4.84
C GLY A 159 8.75 -0.11 3.73
N VAL A 160 8.94 -0.60 2.51
CA VAL A 160 9.07 0.25 1.32
C VAL A 160 7.76 0.22 0.56
N MET A 161 7.11 1.37 0.45
CA MET A 161 5.81 1.55 -0.18
C MET A 161 5.99 2.36 -1.45
N ASP A 162 6.21 1.66 -2.55
CA ASP A 162 6.37 2.28 -3.86
C ASP A 162 5.03 2.68 -4.47
N GLU A 163 4.98 3.83 -5.13
CA GLU A 163 3.83 4.37 -5.84
C GLU A 163 2.53 4.41 -4.99
N LEU A 164 2.64 4.73 -3.70
CA LEU A 164 1.51 4.73 -2.73
C LEU A 164 0.25 5.43 -3.27
N TRP A 165 0.43 6.51 -4.02
CA TRP A 165 -0.66 7.29 -4.61
C TRP A 165 -1.60 6.46 -5.48
N ARG A 166 -1.13 5.37 -6.12
CA ARG A 166 -1.96 4.48 -6.94
C ARG A 166 -3.04 3.83 -6.10
N ALA A 167 -2.67 3.31 -4.93
CA ALA A 167 -3.61 2.73 -4.00
C ALA A 167 -4.59 3.77 -3.44
N LEU A 168 -4.15 5.02 -3.24
CA LEU A 168 -5.00 6.10 -2.73
C LEU A 168 -6.09 6.52 -3.72
N ARG A 169 -5.82 6.44 -5.03
CA ARG A 169 -6.75 6.87 -6.09
C ARG A 169 -7.78 5.80 -6.52
N GLY A 170 -7.68 4.57 -6.01
CA GLY A 170 -8.52 3.47 -6.48
C GLY A 170 -10.03 3.71 -6.32
N ALA A 171 -10.45 4.38 -5.24
CA ALA A 171 -11.83 4.79 -5.02
C ALA A 171 -11.91 5.96 -4.02
N PRO A 172 -12.98 6.79 -4.04
CA PRO A 172 -13.21 7.81 -3.03
C PRO A 172 -13.28 7.22 -1.61
N GLY A 173 -12.63 7.87 -0.63
CA GLY A 173 -12.57 7.41 0.75
C GLY A 173 -11.51 6.35 1.06
N LEU A 174 -10.82 5.81 0.05
CA LEU A 174 -9.79 4.77 0.23
C LEU A 174 -8.55 5.28 1.00
N VAL A 175 -8.33 6.59 0.99
CA VAL A 175 -7.26 7.26 1.74
C VAL A 175 -7.38 7.04 3.25
N GLU A 176 -8.60 7.04 3.79
CA GLU A 176 -8.85 6.77 5.21
C GLU A 176 -8.39 5.36 5.60
N HIS A 177 -8.71 4.37 4.77
CA HIS A 177 -8.32 2.99 5.03
C HIS A 177 -6.80 2.79 4.90
N ALA A 178 -6.16 3.42 3.91
CA ALA A 178 -4.72 3.40 3.77
C ALA A 178 -4.00 4.08 4.96
N ASP A 179 -4.55 5.19 5.47
CA ASP A 179 -4.03 5.86 6.68
C ASP A 179 -4.12 4.92 7.89
N ALA A 180 -5.28 4.30 8.11
CA ALA A 180 -5.48 3.35 9.20
C ALA A 180 -4.50 2.17 9.14
N LEU A 181 -4.18 1.67 7.93
CA LEU A 181 -3.21 0.60 7.74
C LEU A 181 -1.76 1.03 8.05
N THR A 182 -1.39 2.29 7.83
CA THR A 182 0.00 2.75 7.99
C THR A 182 0.28 3.38 9.35
N ARG A 183 -0.76 3.93 10.01
CA ARG A 183 -0.65 4.75 11.23
C ARG A 183 -0.02 4.04 12.44
N LEU A 184 -0.22 2.72 12.58
CA LEU A 184 0.22 1.97 13.76
C LEU A 184 1.68 1.46 13.71
N ASN A 185 2.37 1.66 12.59
CA ASN A 185 3.65 0.98 12.34
C ASN A 185 4.78 1.46 13.27
N ARG A 186 4.81 2.75 13.62
CA ARG A 186 5.89 3.33 14.44
C ARG A 186 5.95 2.79 15.86
N ALA A 187 4.80 2.61 16.51
CA ALA A 187 4.74 2.09 17.88
C ALA A 187 5.26 0.64 17.98
N LYS A 188 5.30 -0.08 16.85
CA LYS A 188 5.65 -1.50 16.78
C LYS A 188 7.07 -1.74 16.24
N GLY A 189 7.89 -0.69 16.13
CA GLY A 189 9.27 -0.80 15.66
C GLY A 189 9.40 -0.99 14.15
N MET A 190 8.38 -0.58 13.38
CA MET A 190 8.42 -0.55 11.93
C MET A 190 8.54 0.89 11.42
N ALA A 191 9.56 1.14 10.61
CA ALA A 191 9.69 2.36 9.82
C ALA A 191 9.07 2.14 8.43
N SER A 192 8.66 3.22 7.78
CA SER A 192 8.11 3.19 6.42
C SER A 192 8.76 4.23 5.53
N ILE A 193 9.08 3.84 4.30
CA ILE A 193 9.50 4.72 3.21
C ILE A 193 8.35 4.75 2.21
N MET A 194 7.86 5.94 1.90
CA MET A 194 6.83 6.15 0.88
C MET A 194 7.49 6.83 -0.31
N ILE A 195 7.36 6.22 -1.49
CA ILE A 195 7.99 6.70 -2.72
C ILE A 195 6.89 7.14 -3.68
N THR A 196 7.03 8.34 -4.22
CA THR A 196 6.14 8.89 -5.25
C THR A 196 6.94 9.78 -6.18
N HIS A 197 6.51 9.87 -7.44
CA HIS A 197 7.08 10.78 -8.42
C HIS A 197 6.59 12.23 -8.26
N SER A 198 5.42 12.42 -7.67
CA SER A 198 4.77 13.73 -7.57
C SER A 198 3.75 13.77 -6.44
N LEU A 199 3.77 14.84 -5.65
CA LEU A 199 2.69 15.21 -4.74
C LEU A 199 1.46 15.74 -5.49
N ALA A 200 1.63 16.21 -6.72
CA ALA A 200 0.48 16.49 -7.60
C ALA A 200 -0.41 15.27 -7.78
N ASP A 201 0.15 14.07 -7.58
CA ASP A 201 -0.67 12.87 -7.69
C ASP A 201 -1.75 12.78 -6.61
N LEU A 202 -1.51 13.39 -5.46
CA LEU A 202 -2.48 13.48 -4.38
C LEU A 202 -3.57 14.52 -4.69
N ASP A 203 -3.26 15.55 -5.49
CA ASP A 203 -4.23 16.60 -5.85
C ASP A 203 -5.36 16.06 -6.75
N ALA A 204 -5.17 14.96 -7.48
CA ALA A 204 -6.19 14.39 -8.35
C ALA A 204 -7.20 13.47 -7.63
N LEU A 205 -7.11 13.33 -6.31
CA LEU A 205 -8.12 12.60 -5.53
C LEU A 205 -9.50 13.25 -5.67
N ALA A 206 -10.58 12.47 -5.62
CA ALA A 206 -11.91 12.99 -5.95
C ALA A 206 -12.38 14.10 -4.97
N THR A 207 -12.16 13.88 -3.67
CA THR A 207 -12.69 14.75 -2.61
C THR A 207 -11.60 15.62 -1.98
N GLU A 208 -11.97 16.80 -1.48
CA GLU A 208 -11.07 17.66 -0.71
C GLU A 208 -10.62 17.00 0.60
N GLU A 209 -11.52 16.24 1.23
CA GLU A 209 -11.22 15.43 2.41
C GLU A 209 -10.08 14.42 2.14
N ASP A 210 -10.17 13.67 1.02
CA ASP A 210 -9.13 12.71 0.62
C ASP A 210 -7.81 13.41 0.29
N ARG A 211 -7.85 14.56 -0.40
CA ARG A 211 -6.66 15.37 -0.69
C ARG A 211 -5.96 15.81 0.60
N ALA A 212 -6.71 16.33 1.57
CA ALA A 212 -6.16 16.80 2.84
C ALA A 212 -5.52 15.66 3.64
N LYS A 213 -6.19 14.50 3.73
CA LYS A 213 -5.63 13.30 4.40
C LYS A 213 -4.39 12.78 3.68
N ALA A 214 -4.40 12.75 2.35
CA ALA A 214 -3.26 12.32 1.54
C ALA A 214 -2.03 13.20 1.77
N LYS A 215 -2.20 14.54 1.80
CA LYS A 215 -1.13 15.47 2.18
C LYS A 215 -0.56 15.18 3.57
N GLY A 216 -1.42 14.78 4.52
CA GLY A 216 -1.02 14.35 5.86
C GLY A 216 0.02 13.21 5.88
N PHE A 217 0.10 12.34 4.87
CA PHE A 217 1.17 11.33 4.79
C PHE A 217 2.55 11.97 4.62
N ALA A 218 2.66 12.99 3.77
CA ALA A 218 3.90 13.73 3.58
C ALA A 218 4.22 14.58 4.83
N ASP A 219 3.25 15.29 5.40
CA ASP A 219 3.44 16.13 6.61
C ASP A 219 4.00 15.34 7.81
N ARG A 220 3.57 14.08 7.97
CA ARG A 220 4.00 13.24 9.10
C ARG A 220 5.34 12.54 8.85
N SER A 221 5.92 12.68 7.67
CA SER A 221 7.22 12.10 7.34
C SER A 221 8.32 12.89 8.05
N ALA A 222 9.00 12.25 9.00
CA ALA A 222 10.08 12.89 9.75
C ALA A 222 11.30 13.23 8.89
N ILE A 223 11.44 12.54 7.76
CA ILE A 223 12.52 12.69 6.79
C ILE A 223 11.88 12.77 5.40
N THR A 224 12.24 13.80 4.65
CA THR A 224 11.86 13.98 3.25
C THR A 224 13.11 13.86 2.39
N VAL A 225 13.09 12.97 1.39
CA VAL A 225 14.21 12.77 0.47
C VAL A 225 13.77 13.23 -0.92
N LEU A 226 14.42 14.26 -1.45
CA LEU A 226 14.05 14.88 -2.73
C LEU A 226 15.07 14.53 -3.79
N ALA A 227 14.65 13.81 -4.83
CA ALA A 227 15.38 13.70 -6.09
C ALA A 227 15.25 15.00 -6.91
N GLY A 228 15.75 15.03 -8.14
CA GLY A 228 15.55 16.17 -9.03
C GLY A 228 14.06 16.42 -9.31
N LEU A 229 13.57 17.60 -8.92
CA LEU A 229 12.18 18.01 -9.04
C LEU A 229 12.06 19.36 -9.77
N PRO A 230 11.06 19.55 -10.65
CA PRO A 230 10.84 20.83 -11.30
C PRO A 230 10.29 21.87 -10.31
N PRO A 231 10.41 23.20 -10.60
CA PRO A 231 10.00 24.25 -9.67
C PRO A 231 8.55 24.15 -9.20
N ARG A 232 7.64 23.77 -10.10
CA ARG A 232 6.21 23.56 -9.77
C ARG A 232 5.99 22.49 -8.70
N GLU A 233 6.82 21.46 -8.69
CA GLU A 233 6.70 20.35 -7.75
C GLU A 233 7.37 20.69 -6.42
N LEU A 234 8.51 21.38 -6.48
CA LEU A 234 9.14 21.94 -5.30
C LEU A 234 8.27 22.95 -4.56
N ALA A 235 7.43 23.71 -5.26
CA ALA A 235 6.44 24.59 -4.63
C ALA A 235 5.46 23.80 -3.74
N ARG A 236 4.95 22.66 -4.22
CA ARG A 236 4.08 21.77 -3.42
C ARG A 236 4.81 21.16 -2.23
N VAL A 237 6.03 20.69 -2.45
CA VAL A 237 6.87 20.16 -1.37
C VAL A 237 7.13 21.24 -0.32
N HIS A 238 7.38 22.48 -0.74
CA HIS A 238 7.68 23.61 0.15
C HIS A 238 6.51 23.97 1.06
N GLU A 239 5.25 23.78 0.62
CA GLU A 239 4.07 23.96 1.46
C GLU A 239 4.06 23.03 2.68
N ILE A 240 4.69 21.86 2.55
CA ILE A 240 4.72 20.80 3.58
C ILE A 240 6.03 20.81 4.37
N THR A 241 7.16 20.85 3.65
CA THR A 241 8.50 20.86 4.21
C THR A 241 9.22 22.12 3.73
N PRO A 242 9.41 23.14 4.59
CA PRO A 242 10.03 24.39 4.20
C PRO A 242 11.43 24.20 3.58
N LEU A 243 11.60 24.74 2.37
CA LEU A 243 12.84 24.74 1.61
C LEU A 243 13.35 26.17 1.40
N THR A 244 14.62 26.40 1.69
CA THR A 244 15.30 27.67 1.41
C THR A 244 15.48 27.87 -0.09
N GLY A 245 15.64 29.13 -0.53
CA GLY A 245 15.92 29.44 -1.93
C GLY A 245 17.11 28.69 -2.54
N PRO A 246 18.27 28.57 -1.84
CA PRO A 246 19.38 27.74 -2.27
C PRO A 246 19.03 26.24 -2.45
N GLU A 247 18.28 25.65 -1.52
CA GLU A 247 17.84 24.25 -1.62
C GLU A 247 16.94 24.03 -2.83
N GLN A 248 15.99 24.93 -3.07
CA GLN A 248 15.11 24.86 -4.24
C GLN A 248 15.89 24.93 -5.55
N ARG A 249 16.86 25.85 -5.65
CA ARG A 249 17.73 25.97 -6.83
C ARG A 249 18.58 24.72 -7.04
N LEU A 250 19.13 24.17 -5.97
CA LEU A 250 19.95 22.96 -6.01
C LEU A 250 19.13 21.77 -6.54
N VAL A 251 17.95 21.50 -5.97
CA VAL A 251 17.10 20.39 -6.41
C VAL A 251 16.58 20.60 -7.84
N THR A 252 16.25 21.84 -8.20
CA THR A 252 15.83 22.18 -9.57
C THR A 252 16.93 21.87 -10.59
N SER A 253 18.20 22.13 -10.26
CA SER A 253 19.34 21.85 -11.15
C SER A 253 19.53 20.38 -11.51
N TRP A 254 18.87 19.47 -10.78
CA TRP A 254 18.93 18.03 -11.00
C TRP A 254 17.78 17.51 -11.88
N SER A 255 16.79 18.36 -12.19
CA SER A 255 15.50 17.94 -12.77
C SER A 255 15.52 17.67 -14.27
N ALA A 256 16.44 18.28 -15.02
CA ALA A 256 16.58 18.09 -16.46
C ALA A 256 18.02 18.37 -16.91
N PRO A 257 18.53 17.66 -17.94
CA PRO A 257 19.83 17.97 -18.53
C PRO A 257 19.81 19.31 -19.27
N ASP A 258 20.93 20.04 -19.20
CA ASP A 258 21.09 21.35 -19.86
C ASP A 258 21.21 21.24 -21.40
N SER A 259 21.38 20.03 -21.94
CA SER A 259 21.57 19.82 -23.38
C SER A 259 20.98 18.50 -23.88
N TRP A 260 20.60 18.48 -25.16
CA TRP A 260 20.10 17.32 -25.88
C TRP A 260 21.26 16.43 -26.35
N GLN A 261 22.05 15.90 -25.42
CA GLN A 261 23.13 14.95 -25.72
C GLN A 261 22.61 13.51 -25.61
N PRO A 262 22.58 12.73 -26.70
CA PRO A 262 22.22 11.31 -26.65
C PRO A 262 23.17 10.54 -25.72
N GLY A 263 22.62 9.71 -24.83
CA GLY A 263 23.39 8.87 -23.90
C GLY A 263 23.97 9.60 -22.68
N ALA A 264 23.75 10.91 -22.52
CA ALA A 264 24.15 11.63 -21.33
C ALA A 264 23.34 11.16 -20.10
N ARG A 265 24.03 10.85 -19.01
CA ARG A 265 23.39 10.48 -17.74
C ARG A 265 22.57 11.66 -17.22
N HIS A 266 21.33 11.40 -16.81
CA HIS A 266 20.47 12.43 -16.22
C HIS A 266 21.19 13.11 -15.04
N PRO A 267 21.26 14.46 -14.97
CA PRO A 267 22.11 15.18 -14.03
C PRO A 267 21.76 14.93 -12.56
N GLY A 268 20.49 14.59 -12.29
CA GLY A 268 19.99 14.20 -10.98
C GLY A 268 20.11 12.73 -10.61
N ARG A 269 20.58 11.85 -11.51
CA ARG A 269 20.61 10.40 -11.23
C ARG A 269 21.58 10.08 -10.09
N GLY A 270 21.01 9.69 -8.94
CA GLY A 270 21.76 9.38 -7.72
C GLY A 270 21.93 10.58 -6.79
N LYS A 271 21.41 11.76 -7.13
CA LYS A 271 21.48 12.96 -6.28
C LYS A 271 20.19 13.16 -5.52
N TYR A 272 20.30 13.41 -4.22
CA TYR A 272 19.16 13.62 -3.34
C TYR A 272 19.45 14.72 -2.33
N LEU A 273 18.40 15.46 -1.94
CA LEU A 273 18.42 16.35 -0.79
C LEU A 273 17.66 15.67 0.34
N ILE A 274 18.36 15.37 1.44
CA ILE A 274 17.76 14.80 2.65
C ILE A 274 17.38 15.95 3.59
N LYS A 275 16.10 16.02 3.96
CA LYS A 275 15.53 17.08 4.79
C LYS A 275 14.88 16.48 6.03
N THR A 276 15.11 17.08 7.20
CA THR A 276 14.51 16.64 8.47
C THR A 276 13.85 17.82 9.17
N GLY A 277 12.52 17.93 9.06
CA GLY A 277 11.79 19.11 9.51
C GLY A 277 12.34 20.40 8.90
N GLU A 278 12.54 21.43 9.73
CA GLU A 278 12.99 22.76 9.30
C GLU A 278 14.51 22.91 9.18
N ARG A 279 15.29 21.87 9.50
CA ARG A 279 16.76 21.94 9.44
C ARG A 279 17.24 22.10 8.00
N LEU A 280 18.42 22.69 7.80
CA LEU A 280 19.07 22.71 6.49
C LEU A 280 19.24 21.28 5.97
N GLY A 281 18.89 21.08 4.70
CA GLY A 281 18.98 19.81 4.02
C GLY A 281 20.42 19.43 3.70
N ILE A 282 20.66 18.13 3.64
CA ILE A 282 21.96 17.55 3.35
C ILE A 282 21.91 16.99 1.92
N PRO A 283 22.62 17.61 0.96
CA PRO A 283 22.73 17.04 -0.36
C PRO A 283 23.66 15.83 -0.34
N VAL A 284 23.24 14.74 -0.98
CA VAL A 284 24.00 13.50 -1.10
C VAL A 284 24.03 13.06 -2.56
N GLU A 285 25.13 12.41 -2.94
CA GLU A 285 25.30 11.80 -4.26
C GLU A 285 25.69 10.33 -4.06
N LEU A 286 24.89 9.43 -4.62
CA LEU A 286 25.10 8.00 -4.56
C LEU A 286 26.12 7.59 -5.62
N SER A 287 27.12 6.83 -5.18
CA SER A 287 28.03 6.09 -6.05
C SER A 287 27.70 4.61 -5.92
N LEU A 288 27.30 3.97 -7.03
CA LEU A 288 27.11 2.52 -7.07
C LEU A 288 28.48 1.85 -7.02
N VAL A 289 28.59 0.75 -6.26
CA VAL A 289 29.84 -0.01 -6.12
C VAL A 289 29.65 -1.46 -6.56
N GLY A 290 30.62 -1.98 -7.31
CA GLY A 290 30.68 -3.39 -7.70
C GLY A 290 29.39 -3.90 -8.38
N PRO A 291 28.76 -4.98 -7.86
CA PRO A 291 27.56 -5.60 -8.46
C PRO A 291 26.32 -4.69 -8.51
N GLU A 292 26.28 -3.60 -7.75
CA GLU A 292 25.12 -2.70 -7.70
C GLU A 292 24.79 -2.08 -9.07
N THR A 293 25.79 -1.95 -9.96
CA THR A 293 25.60 -1.41 -11.30
C THR A 293 24.75 -2.32 -12.18
N GLU A 294 24.91 -3.65 -12.05
CA GLU A 294 24.14 -4.64 -12.82
C GLU A 294 22.71 -4.81 -12.27
N LEU A 295 22.53 -4.67 -10.96
CA LEU A 295 21.23 -4.77 -10.30
C LEU A 295 20.37 -3.50 -10.46
N TYR A 296 20.98 -2.36 -10.75
CA TYR A 296 20.30 -1.07 -10.91
C TYR A 296 19.79 -0.83 -12.36
N ASP A 297 20.05 -1.74 -13.30
CA ASP A 297 19.55 -1.58 -14.65
C ASP A 297 18.05 -1.89 -14.75
N THR A 298 17.24 -0.82 -14.78
CA THR A 298 15.78 -0.88 -14.88
C THR A 298 15.26 -0.56 -16.28
N ASP A 299 16.13 -0.40 -17.28
CA ASP A 299 15.75 -0.06 -18.66
C ASP A 299 15.78 -1.32 -19.56
N PRO A 300 14.68 -2.07 -19.70
CA PRO A 300 14.66 -3.32 -20.47
C PRO A 300 14.76 -3.15 -22.00
N THR A 301 14.84 -1.92 -22.53
CA THR A 301 14.52 -1.62 -23.94
C THR A 301 15.68 -1.13 -24.82
N PHE A 302 16.93 -1.13 -24.36
CA PHE A 302 18.07 -0.74 -25.20
C PHE A 302 19.24 -1.73 -25.26
N ASP A 303 19.01 -3.01 -24.94
CA ASP A 303 19.97 -4.06 -25.26
C ASP A 303 19.81 -4.49 -26.72
N LEU A 304 20.67 -3.95 -27.59
CA LEU A 304 20.99 -4.60 -28.87
C LEU A 304 21.59 -5.98 -28.58
N PRO A 305 21.21 -7.04 -29.33
CA PRO A 305 21.60 -8.41 -28.99
C PRO A 305 23.10 -8.60 -29.17
N HIS A 306 23.86 -8.55 -28.08
CA HIS A 306 25.18 -9.15 -28.01
C HIS A 306 25.08 -10.40 -27.15
N GLY A 307 25.08 -11.54 -27.84
CA GLY A 307 24.80 -12.85 -27.28
C GLY A 307 25.63 -13.17 -26.05
N ARG A 308 24.95 -13.41 -24.93
CA ARG A 308 25.42 -14.28 -23.86
C ARG A 308 24.25 -15.10 -23.34
N ASN A 309 24.37 -16.41 -23.54
CA ASN A 309 23.47 -17.44 -23.05
C ASN A 309 23.20 -17.25 -21.55
N ARG A 310 21.97 -16.86 -21.18
CA ARG A 310 21.48 -17.09 -19.82
C ARG A 310 21.07 -18.56 -19.75
N CYS A 311 21.69 -19.30 -18.84
CA CYS A 311 21.28 -20.65 -18.50
C CYS A 311 19.87 -20.57 -17.90
N GLU A 312 18.90 -21.10 -18.62
CA GLU A 312 17.59 -21.47 -18.10
C GLU A 312 17.75 -22.75 -17.27
N GLU A 313 17.67 -22.65 -15.95
CA GLU A 313 17.19 -23.77 -15.14
C GLU A 313 15.71 -23.53 -14.85
N ALA A 314 14.90 -24.17 -15.69
CA ALA A 314 13.49 -24.38 -15.46
C ALA A 314 13.29 -25.30 -14.24
N VAL A 315 12.51 -24.85 -13.26
CA VAL A 315 11.90 -25.75 -12.28
C VAL A 315 10.40 -25.78 -12.56
N ARG A 316 9.95 -26.99 -12.91
CA ARG A 316 8.55 -27.41 -13.04
C ARG A 316 7.80 -27.28 -11.72
#